data_AF-A0A7L0WVJ4-F1
#
_entry.id   AF-A0A7L0WVJ4-F1
#
_cell.length_a   1.000
_cell.length_b   1.000
_cell.length_c   1.000
_cell.angle_alpha   90.00
_cell.angle_beta   90.00
_cell.angle_gamma   90.00
#
_symmetry.space_group_name_H-M   'P 1'
#
loop_
_entity.id
_entity.type
_entity.pdbx_description
1 polymer ?
#
loop_
_entity_poly.entity_id
_entity_poly.type
_entity_poly.pdbx_seq_one_letter_code
_entity_poly.pdbx_strand_id
1 'polypeptide(L)'
;ENPYLCSDECDASNPDLAHPPKLMFDNEDEGLATYWQSVTWRRYPEPLLANITLSWNKSIELTDDIVITFEYGRPTIMMLEKSLDNGRTWHPYQYYADDCMEAFSMPARRVRDLSTTSANRVLCTEEYSRWAGSKKEKTVRFEVRDRFAIFAGPDLKNMDNLYTRLESAKGLKDFFTVTDLRMRLLRPALGGTYVQRENLYKYFYAVSNIEVTGRCKCNLHANLCTFKEGSLQCECEHNTTGQDCGRCKKNFRSRSWRAGSYLPLPNGSPNACAAAGSAFGNCECYGHSNRCSYIDFLNVVTCVSCKHNTRGQHCQHCRLGFYRNSSAELDDENVCIECNCNQIGSLHDRCNETGYCECKEGATGPKCDDCLPNYYWRQGCFPNVCDDELLLCQNGGTCYQNQRCICPVGFKGVLCQQSRCEADKKDCDGACSVRASLGTVLLSALGLQL
;
A
#
# COMPACT_ATOMS: atom_id res chain seq x y z
N GLU A 1 -15.64 -50.36 25.30
CA GLU A 1 -15.91 -49.89 26.67
C GLU A 1 -14.59 -49.44 27.25
N ASN A 2 -14.46 -48.16 27.58
CA ASN A 2 -13.24 -47.57 28.12
C ASN A 2 -13.16 -47.93 29.62
N PRO A 3 -12.09 -48.54 30.15
CA PRO A 3 -11.93 -48.86 31.58
C PRO A 3 -12.17 -47.69 32.54
N TYR A 4 -12.05 -46.44 32.06
CA TYR A 4 -12.38 -45.23 32.83
C TYR A 4 -13.87 -44.86 32.83
N LEU A 5 -14.73 -45.58 32.09
CA LEU A 5 -16.20 -45.38 32.12
C LEU A 5 -16.85 -45.89 33.42
N CYS A 6 -16.13 -46.62 34.27
CA CYS A 6 -16.64 -47.29 35.47
C CYS A 6 -15.96 -46.84 36.78
N SER A 7 -15.31 -45.68 36.80
CA SER A 7 -15.00 -45.02 38.06
C SER A 7 -16.08 -44.00 38.36
N ASP A 8 -17.03 -44.33 39.25
CA ASP A 8 -17.97 -43.36 39.81
C ASP A 8 -17.27 -42.28 40.65
N GLU A 9 -15.94 -42.35 40.78
CA GLU A 9 -15.11 -41.47 41.58
C GLU A 9 -14.06 -40.74 40.73
N CYS A 10 -14.05 -39.41 40.86
CA CYS A 10 -12.98 -38.55 40.40
C CYS A 10 -12.26 -38.04 41.64
N ASP A 11 -11.02 -38.49 41.85
CA ASP A 11 -10.22 -38.18 43.03
C ASP A 11 -8.91 -37.52 42.62
N ALA A 12 -8.81 -36.21 42.89
CA ALA A 12 -7.61 -35.44 42.58
C ALA A 12 -6.36 -35.85 43.38
N SER A 13 -6.54 -36.61 44.46
CA SER A 13 -5.44 -37.14 45.28
C SER A 13 -4.86 -38.46 44.75
N ASN A 14 -5.63 -39.19 43.93
CA ASN A 14 -5.20 -40.43 43.30
C ASN A 14 -4.84 -40.19 41.82
N PRO A 15 -3.56 -40.32 41.41
CA PRO A 15 -3.14 -40.11 40.03
C PRO A 15 -3.91 -40.92 38.98
N ASP A 16 -4.41 -42.11 39.33
CA ASP A 16 -5.15 -42.99 38.41
C ASP A 16 -6.61 -42.57 38.23
N LEU A 17 -7.16 -41.76 39.15
CA LEU A 17 -8.53 -41.25 39.12
C LEU A 17 -8.60 -39.72 38.94
N ALA A 18 -7.44 -39.08 38.80
CA ALA A 18 -7.33 -37.63 38.68
C ALA A 18 -7.43 -37.20 37.22
N HIS A 19 -8.20 -36.13 36.98
CA HIS A 19 -8.36 -35.50 35.66
C HIS A 19 -7.78 -34.07 35.61
N PRO A 20 -6.46 -33.90 35.83
CA PRO A 20 -5.84 -32.58 35.94
C PRO A 20 -5.72 -31.86 34.58
N PRO A 21 -5.55 -30.53 34.56
CA PRO A 21 -5.46 -29.74 33.33
C PRO A 21 -4.32 -30.14 32.36
N LYS A 22 -3.27 -30.82 32.85
CA LYS A 22 -2.17 -31.31 32.02
C LYS A 22 -2.62 -32.35 30.98
N LEU A 23 -3.73 -33.04 31.22
CA LEU A 23 -4.31 -34.04 30.30
C LEU A 23 -5.11 -33.40 29.15
N MET A 24 -4.93 -32.10 28.89
CA MET A 24 -5.46 -31.45 27.69
C MET A 24 -4.38 -31.23 26.62
N PHE A 25 -3.13 -31.66 26.89
CA PHE A 25 -1.96 -31.40 26.03
C PHE A 25 -1.01 -32.61 25.96
N ASP A 26 -1.40 -33.75 26.52
CA ASP A 26 -0.65 -34.99 26.40
C ASP A 26 -0.91 -35.64 25.05
N ASN A 27 0.00 -36.53 24.66
CA ASN A 27 -0.21 -37.37 23.49
C ASN A 27 -1.08 -38.55 23.93
N GLU A 28 -2.28 -38.68 23.36
CA GLU A 28 -3.11 -39.86 23.55
C GLU A 28 -2.40 -41.07 22.94
N ASP A 29 -1.84 -41.95 23.79
CA ASP A 29 -1.30 -43.25 23.36
C ASP A 29 -2.44 -44.20 22.99
N GLU A 30 -2.21 -45.12 22.05
CA GLU A 30 -3.21 -46.09 21.58
C GLU A 30 -3.79 -46.93 22.75
N GLY A 31 -4.99 -46.56 23.22
CA GLY A 31 -5.81 -47.42 24.08
C GLY A 31 -6.75 -46.72 25.06
N LEU A 32 -6.37 -45.58 25.65
CA LEU A 32 -7.17 -44.92 26.69
C LEU A 32 -7.16 -43.40 26.53
N ALA A 33 -8.32 -42.81 26.29
CA ALA A 33 -8.46 -41.35 26.26
C ALA A 33 -8.25 -40.78 27.66
N THR A 34 -7.21 -39.97 27.82
CA THR A 34 -7.00 -39.09 28.97
C THR A 34 -7.76 -37.78 28.76
N TYR A 35 -8.19 -37.14 29.84
CA TYR A 35 -8.89 -35.87 29.73
C TYR A 35 -8.84 -35.09 31.04
N TRP A 36 -8.86 -33.77 30.93
CA TRP A 36 -9.23 -32.90 32.04
C TRP A 36 -10.74 -32.95 32.25
N GLN A 37 -11.17 -32.87 33.51
CA GLN A 37 -12.59 -32.84 33.87
C GLN A 37 -12.90 -31.65 34.80
N SER A 38 -14.02 -30.99 34.57
CA SER A 38 -14.57 -30.02 35.53
C SER A 38 -15.26 -30.70 36.71
N VAL A 39 -15.62 -29.92 37.72
CA VAL A 39 -16.64 -30.33 38.68
C VAL A 39 -17.99 -30.56 37.97
N THR A 40 -18.86 -31.34 38.60
CA THR A 40 -20.21 -31.62 38.09
C THR A 40 -21.17 -30.47 38.35
N TRP A 41 -22.28 -30.41 37.62
CA TRP A 41 -23.29 -29.34 37.71
C TRP A 41 -24.22 -29.44 38.94
N ARG A 42 -23.67 -29.86 40.10
CA ARG A 42 -24.42 -30.11 41.34
C ARG A 42 -25.19 -28.90 41.88
N ARG A 43 -24.81 -27.67 41.52
CA ARG A 43 -25.44 -26.42 41.98
C ARG A 43 -26.53 -25.88 41.04
N TYR A 44 -27.00 -26.68 40.09
CA TYR A 44 -28.08 -26.29 39.19
C TYR A 44 -29.28 -25.70 39.99
N PRO A 45 -29.85 -24.55 39.57
CA PRO A 45 -29.73 -23.90 38.27
C PRO A 45 -28.58 -22.89 38.12
N GLU A 46 -27.68 -22.73 39.09
CA GLU A 46 -26.49 -21.87 38.92
C GLU A 46 -25.65 -22.37 37.74
N PRO A 47 -25.26 -21.53 36.77
CA PRO A 47 -24.49 -21.98 35.60
C PRO A 47 -23.17 -22.66 35.97
N LEU A 48 -22.86 -23.81 35.35
CA LEU A 48 -21.55 -24.44 35.44
C LEU A 48 -20.57 -23.71 34.51
N LEU A 49 -19.86 -22.73 35.05
CA LEU A 49 -18.88 -21.95 34.30
C LEU A 49 -17.46 -22.51 34.51
N ALA A 50 -16.70 -22.65 33.42
CA ALA A 50 -15.28 -22.98 33.47
C ALA A 50 -14.49 -22.12 32.47
N ASN A 51 -13.34 -21.62 32.92
CA ASN A 51 -12.44 -20.82 32.09
C ASN A 51 -11.11 -21.56 31.94
N ILE A 52 -10.69 -21.80 30.71
CA ILE A 52 -9.39 -22.40 30.39
C ILE A 52 -8.60 -21.32 29.65
N THR A 53 -7.45 -20.93 30.21
CA THR A 53 -6.60 -19.87 29.65
C THR A 53 -5.26 -20.45 29.23
N LEU A 54 -4.87 -20.18 27.99
CA LEU A 54 -3.59 -20.56 27.40
C LEU A 54 -2.78 -19.28 27.20
N SER A 55 -1.57 -19.25 27.74
CA SER A 55 -0.69 -18.08 27.71
C SER A 55 0.70 -18.49 27.22
N TRP A 56 1.16 -17.89 26.12
CA TRP A 56 2.48 -18.21 25.56
C TRP A 56 3.57 -17.24 26.00
N ASN A 57 3.21 -16.16 26.68
CA ASN A 57 4.13 -15.04 27.01
C ASN A 57 4.94 -14.61 25.77
N LYS A 58 4.31 -14.66 24.59
CA LYS A 58 4.88 -14.41 23.27
C LYS A 58 3.73 -14.22 22.29
N SER A 59 3.85 -13.26 21.38
CA SER A 59 2.91 -13.13 20.28
C SER A 59 3.11 -14.28 19.28
N ILE A 60 2.04 -15.01 18.97
CA ILE A 60 1.98 -16.07 17.97
C ILE A 60 1.03 -15.68 16.83
N GLU A 61 1.36 -16.08 15.61
CA GLU A 61 0.49 -16.00 14.43
C GLU A 61 -0.03 -17.41 14.13
N LEU A 62 -1.35 -17.59 14.15
CA LEU A 62 -1.98 -18.88 13.85
C LEU A 62 -1.74 -19.25 12.38
N THR A 63 -1.39 -20.52 12.15
CA THR A 63 -1.12 -21.06 10.81
C THR A 63 -2.07 -22.18 10.42
N ASP A 64 -2.76 -22.77 11.40
CA ASP A 64 -3.78 -23.80 11.20
C ASP A 64 -4.95 -23.59 12.19
N ASP A 65 -5.98 -24.41 12.09
CA ASP A 65 -7.17 -24.38 12.93
C ASP A 65 -6.80 -24.57 14.42
N ILE A 66 -7.60 -23.97 15.31
CA ILE A 66 -7.58 -24.35 16.72
C ILE A 66 -8.58 -25.48 16.89
N VAL A 67 -8.13 -26.62 17.41
CA VAL A 67 -8.97 -27.82 17.57
C VAL A 67 -9.07 -28.18 19.04
N ILE A 68 -10.30 -28.32 19.53
CA ILE A 68 -10.59 -28.72 20.91
C ILE A 68 -11.38 -30.03 20.84
N THR A 69 -10.85 -31.07 21.48
CA THR A 69 -11.47 -32.41 21.51
C THR A 69 -12.08 -32.67 22.88
N PHE A 70 -13.37 -33.03 22.90
CA PHE A 70 -14.15 -33.32 24.09
C PHE A 70 -14.46 -34.83 24.20
N GLU A 71 -14.42 -35.39 25.41
CA GLU A 71 -14.69 -36.83 25.60
C GLU A 71 -16.17 -37.13 25.86
N TYR A 72 -16.84 -36.32 26.69
CA TYR A 72 -18.22 -36.57 27.18
C TYR A 72 -19.31 -35.73 26.49
N GLY A 73 -18.94 -34.95 25.48
CA GLY A 73 -19.85 -34.12 24.70
C GLY A 73 -19.42 -32.66 24.65
N ARG A 74 -19.73 -32.01 23.53
CA ARG A 74 -19.37 -30.61 23.29
C ARG A 74 -20.31 -29.67 24.06
N PRO A 75 -19.82 -28.53 24.56
CA PRO A 75 -20.66 -27.52 25.21
C PRO A 75 -21.81 -27.07 24.30
N THR A 76 -23.00 -26.95 24.89
CA THR A 76 -24.14 -26.33 24.19
C THR A 76 -23.96 -24.82 24.06
N ILE A 77 -23.20 -24.20 24.99
CA ILE A 77 -22.79 -22.80 24.87
C ILE A 77 -21.33 -22.66 25.33
N MET A 78 -20.49 -22.09 24.46
CA MET A 78 -19.13 -21.68 24.80
C MET A 78 -18.69 -20.47 23.96
N MET A 79 -17.63 -19.81 24.38
CA MET A 79 -16.99 -18.77 23.60
C MET A 79 -15.47 -18.84 23.70
N LEU A 80 -14.81 -18.46 22.61
CA LEU A 80 -13.37 -18.29 22.54
C LEU A 80 -13.07 -16.79 22.54
N GLU A 81 -12.13 -16.38 23.38
CA GLU A 81 -11.61 -15.02 23.45
C GLU A 81 -10.10 -15.05 23.22
N LYS A 82 -9.57 -13.92 22.76
CA LYS A 82 -8.14 -13.74 22.58
C LYS A 82 -7.66 -12.45 23.22
N SER A 83 -6.38 -12.47 23.60
CA SER A 83 -5.63 -11.31 24.05
C SER A 83 -4.53 -10.97 23.05
N LEU A 84 -4.21 -9.69 22.92
CA LEU A 84 -3.06 -9.17 22.17
C LEU A 84 -2.01 -8.52 23.08
N ASP A 85 -2.23 -8.52 24.40
CA ASP A 85 -1.44 -7.76 25.37
C ASP A 85 -1.14 -8.56 26.67
N ASN A 86 -0.93 -9.87 26.54
CA ASN A 86 -0.56 -10.78 27.64
C ASN A 86 -1.63 -10.82 28.76
N GLY A 87 -2.86 -11.15 28.38
CA GLY A 87 -4.01 -11.35 29.24
C GLY A 87 -4.62 -10.11 29.88
N ARG A 88 -4.18 -8.88 29.52
CA ARG A 88 -4.68 -7.64 30.14
C ARG A 88 -6.04 -7.25 29.59
N THR A 89 -6.21 -7.36 28.27
CA THR A 89 -7.48 -7.12 27.60
C THR A 89 -7.90 -8.37 26.82
N TRP A 90 -9.22 -8.58 26.77
CA TRP A 90 -9.82 -9.75 26.16
C TRP A 90 -10.85 -9.32 25.14
N HIS A 91 -10.75 -9.90 23.94
CA HIS A 91 -11.67 -9.64 22.85
C HIS A 91 -12.35 -10.94 22.42
N PRO A 92 -13.66 -10.92 22.11
CA PRO A 92 -14.33 -12.08 21.54
C PRO A 92 -13.65 -12.52 20.24
N TYR A 93 -13.43 -13.83 20.10
CA TYR A 93 -12.81 -14.41 18.91
C TYR A 93 -13.81 -15.25 18.10
N GLN A 94 -14.62 -16.05 18.78
CA GLN A 94 -15.71 -16.84 18.18
C GLN A 94 -16.72 -17.27 19.25
N TYR A 95 -18.00 -17.31 18.88
CA TYR A 95 -19.08 -17.83 19.72
C TYR A 95 -19.60 -19.17 19.18
N TYR A 96 -20.01 -20.04 20.09
CA TYR A 96 -20.56 -21.35 19.80
C TYR A 96 -21.80 -21.56 20.68
N ALA A 97 -22.95 -21.81 20.05
CA ALA A 97 -24.20 -22.05 20.76
C ALA A 97 -25.07 -23.03 19.98
N ASP A 98 -25.94 -23.77 20.64
CA ASP A 98 -26.99 -24.55 19.99
C ASP A 98 -28.06 -23.66 19.36
N ASP A 99 -28.35 -22.51 19.98
CA ASP A 99 -29.09 -21.37 19.42
C ASP A 99 -28.29 -20.07 19.62
N CYS A 100 -27.74 -19.54 18.53
CA CYS A 100 -26.91 -18.33 18.56
C CYS A 100 -27.70 -17.05 18.88
N MET A 101 -28.97 -16.99 18.49
CA MET A 101 -29.83 -15.83 18.73
C MET A 101 -30.23 -15.76 20.20
N GLU A 102 -30.59 -16.90 20.80
CA GLU A 102 -30.91 -17.00 22.22
C GLU A 102 -29.69 -16.70 23.10
N ALA A 103 -28.55 -17.34 22.82
CA ALA A 103 -27.38 -17.29 23.70
C ALA A 103 -26.61 -15.96 23.63
N PHE A 104 -26.46 -15.39 22.43
CA PHE A 104 -25.57 -14.25 22.19
C PHE A 104 -26.22 -13.11 21.39
N SER A 105 -27.51 -13.22 21.04
CA SER A 105 -28.19 -12.24 20.16
C SER A 105 -27.48 -12.04 18.83
N MET A 106 -26.90 -13.12 18.29
CA MET A 106 -26.15 -13.13 17.03
C MET A 106 -26.79 -14.11 16.03
N PRO A 107 -26.89 -13.76 14.74
CA PRO A 107 -27.32 -14.71 13.73
C PRO A 107 -26.25 -15.79 13.54
N ALA A 108 -26.69 -17.05 13.42
CA ALA A 108 -25.82 -18.17 13.09
C ALA A 108 -25.18 -17.97 11.71
N ARG A 109 -23.86 -18.16 11.63
CA ARG A 109 -23.07 -18.05 10.39
C ARG A 109 -21.93 -19.06 10.38
N ARG A 110 -21.52 -19.47 9.17
CA ARG A 110 -20.36 -20.35 8.97
C ARG A 110 -19.24 -19.60 8.27
N VAL A 111 -18.01 -20.06 8.43
CA VAL A 111 -16.83 -19.42 7.83
C VAL A 111 -16.90 -19.43 6.30
N ARG A 112 -17.43 -20.50 5.70
CA ARG A 112 -17.72 -20.59 4.25
C ARG A 112 -18.65 -19.51 3.70
N ASP A 113 -19.45 -18.87 4.56
CA ASP A 113 -20.38 -17.80 4.16
C ASP A 113 -19.70 -16.40 4.20
N LEU A 114 -18.42 -16.33 4.56
CA LEU A 114 -17.64 -15.08 4.61
C LEU A 114 -17.13 -14.66 3.23
N SER A 115 -16.98 -13.35 3.08
CA SER A 115 -16.35 -12.71 1.91
C SER A 115 -14.93 -12.26 2.23
N THR A 116 -14.18 -11.87 1.19
CA THR A 116 -12.84 -11.26 1.31
C THR A 116 -12.81 -10.04 2.23
N THR A 117 -13.90 -9.26 2.31
CA THR A 117 -14.02 -8.06 3.15
C THR A 117 -14.44 -8.35 4.58
N SER A 118 -14.90 -9.58 4.88
CA SER A 118 -15.41 -9.98 6.19
C SER A 118 -14.67 -11.17 6.80
N ALA A 119 -13.52 -11.55 6.23
CA ALA A 119 -12.73 -12.70 6.65
C ALA A 119 -12.22 -12.63 8.10
N ASN A 120 -12.09 -11.42 8.68
CA ASN A 120 -11.73 -11.17 10.08
C ASN A 120 -12.94 -10.89 10.99
N ARG A 121 -14.16 -11.22 10.56
CA ARG A 121 -15.38 -11.05 11.37
C ARG A 121 -15.51 -12.17 12.40
N VAL A 122 -15.86 -11.78 13.63
CA VAL A 122 -16.27 -12.69 14.72
C VAL A 122 -17.69 -13.20 14.43
N LEU A 123 -17.90 -14.52 14.58
CA LEU A 123 -19.17 -15.16 14.27
C LEU A 123 -19.74 -15.86 15.51
N CYS A 124 -21.01 -16.24 15.41
CA CYS A 124 -21.59 -17.31 16.20
C CYS A 124 -21.95 -18.46 15.25
N THR A 125 -21.54 -19.68 15.58
CA THR A 125 -21.85 -20.88 14.80
C THR A 125 -22.59 -21.91 15.64
N GLU A 126 -23.57 -22.57 15.03
CA GLU A 126 -24.34 -23.65 15.65
C GLU A 126 -23.83 -25.04 15.23
N GLU A 127 -22.84 -25.10 14.34
CA GLU A 127 -22.30 -26.34 13.76
C GLU A 127 -21.73 -27.29 14.83
N TYR A 128 -21.12 -26.73 15.88
CA TYR A 128 -20.42 -27.51 16.91
C TYR A 128 -21.20 -27.72 18.22
N SER A 129 -22.31 -27.02 18.43
CA SER A 129 -23.03 -27.04 19.72
C SER A 129 -24.40 -27.71 19.64
N ARG A 130 -24.90 -28.02 18.44
CA ARG A 130 -26.12 -28.82 18.27
C ARG A 130 -25.90 -30.26 18.77
N TRP A 131 -26.89 -30.75 19.50
CA TRP A 131 -26.84 -32.10 20.10
C TRP A 131 -26.91 -33.23 19.06
N ALA A 132 -27.52 -32.97 17.89
CA ALA A 132 -27.63 -33.93 16.79
C ALA A 132 -26.23 -34.27 16.25
N GLY A 133 -25.74 -35.48 16.51
CA GLY A 133 -24.40 -35.92 16.12
C GLY A 133 -23.33 -35.85 17.22
N SER A 134 -23.64 -35.28 18.40
CA SER A 134 -22.67 -35.09 19.50
C SER A 134 -22.06 -36.38 20.07
N LYS A 135 -22.63 -37.56 19.77
CA LYS A 135 -22.03 -38.85 20.16
C LYS A 135 -20.92 -39.32 19.20
N LYS A 136 -20.87 -38.81 17.98
CA LYS A 136 -19.86 -39.16 16.96
C LYS A 136 -18.82 -38.07 16.76
N GLU A 137 -19.20 -36.81 16.98
CA GLU A 137 -18.32 -35.66 16.83
C GLU A 137 -17.86 -35.12 18.19
N LYS A 138 -16.57 -35.27 18.46
CA LYS A 138 -15.91 -34.82 19.69
C LYS A 138 -15.28 -33.44 19.57
N THR A 139 -15.13 -32.91 18.36
CA THR A 139 -14.30 -31.74 18.09
C THR A 139 -15.10 -30.44 17.93
N VAL A 140 -14.53 -29.36 18.44
CA VAL A 140 -14.91 -27.97 18.16
C VAL A 140 -13.71 -27.31 17.48
N ARG A 141 -13.93 -26.58 16.39
CA ARG A 141 -12.85 -25.92 15.66
C ARG A 141 -13.04 -24.40 15.60
N PHE A 142 -11.92 -23.69 15.55
CA PHE A 142 -11.85 -22.34 15.03
C PHE A 142 -11.15 -22.39 13.68
N GLU A 143 -11.89 -22.15 12.60
CA GLU A 143 -11.47 -22.49 11.24
C GLU A 143 -10.59 -21.39 10.63
N VAL A 144 -9.29 -21.46 10.90
CA VAL A 144 -8.25 -20.57 10.35
C VAL A 144 -8.01 -20.92 8.89
N ARG A 145 -7.90 -22.21 8.55
CA ARG A 145 -7.65 -22.67 7.18
C ARG A 145 -8.74 -22.24 6.22
N ASP A 146 -10.00 -22.36 6.63
CA ASP A 146 -11.15 -21.93 5.82
C ASP A 146 -11.10 -20.41 5.56
N ARG A 147 -10.67 -19.60 6.54
CA ARG A 147 -10.48 -18.15 6.35
C ARG A 147 -9.32 -17.83 5.42
N PHE A 148 -8.23 -18.58 5.46
CA PHE A 148 -7.13 -18.45 4.49
C PHE A 148 -7.56 -18.89 3.08
N ALA A 149 -8.39 -19.91 2.97
CA ALA A 149 -8.89 -20.42 1.69
C ALA A 149 -9.73 -19.39 0.92
N ILE A 150 -10.37 -18.43 1.61
CA ILE A 150 -11.04 -17.27 0.97
C ILE A 150 -10.08 -16.52 0.04
N PHE A 151 -8.78 -16.49 0.35
CA PHE A 151 -7.77 -15.78 -0.43
C PHE A 151 -6.87 -16.72 -1.24
N ALA A 152 -6.44 -17.85 -0.66
CA ALA A 152 -5.51 -18.78 -1.30
C ALA A 152 -6.19 -19.90 -2.13
N GLY A 153 -7.52 -19.96 -2.12
CA GLY A 153 -8.29 -21.07 -2.68
C GLY A 153 -8.38 -22.27 -1.74
N PRO A 154 -9.24 -23.26 -2.04
CA PRO A 154 -9.53 -24.39 -1.15
C PRO A 154 -8.31 -25.27 -0.81
N ASP A 155 -7.39 -25.42 -1.76
CA ASP A 155 -6.15 -26.18 -1.57
C ASP A 155 -4.99 -25.34 -0.99
N LEU A 156 -5.23 -24.07 -0.65
CA LEU A 156 -4.21 -23.10 -0.22
C LEU A 156 -3.01 -22.96 -1.17
N LYS A 157 -3.24 -23.09 -2.49
CA LYS A 157 -2.18 -23.01 -3.50
C LYS A 157 -1.80 -21.57 -3.86
N ASN A 158 -2.75 -20.63 -3.79
CA ASN A 158 -2.51 -19.22 -4.16
C ASN A 158 -2.02 -18.39 -2.96
N MET A 159 -0.86 -18.76 -2.42
CA MET A 159 -0.28 -18.12 -1.24
C MET A 159 0.10 -16.65 -1.51
N ASP A 160 0.45 -16.30 -2.73
CA ASP A 160 0.75 -14.93 -3.17
C ASP A 160 -0.41 -13.97 -2.90
N ASN A 161 -1.64 -14.36 -3.26
CA ASN A 161 -2.83 -13.56 -2.98
C ASN A 161 -3.11 -13.47 -1.48
N LEU A 162 -2.92 -14.56 -0.72
CA LEU A 162 -3.09 -14.54 0.74
C LEU A 162 -2.11 -13.57 1.41
N TYR A 163 -0.82 -13.63 1.08
CA TYR A 163 0.18 -12.73 1.67
C TYR A 163 -0.09 -11.27 1.29
N THR A 164 -0.43 -11.01 0.01
CA THR A 164 -0.83 -9.67 -0.45
C THR A 164 -2.02 -9.14 0.34
N ARG A 165 -3.01 -9.98 0.64
CA ARG A 165 -4.20 -9.61 1.41
C ARG A 165 -3.93 -9.46 2.90
N LEU A 166 -3.08 -10.28 3.49
CA LEU A 166 -2.65 -10.15 4.89
C LEU A 166 -1.97 -8.80 5.17
N GLU A 167 -1.26 -8.24 4.19
CA GLU A 167 -0.62 -6.92 4.30
C GLU A 167 -1.54 -5.74 3.98
N SER A 168 -2.34 -5.85 2.91
CA SER A 168 -3.19 -4.75 2.44
C SER A 168 -4.49 -4.60 3.23
N ALA A 169 -5.04 -5.69 3.79
CA ALA A 169 -6.29 -5.66 4.53
C ALA A 169 -6.08 -5.28 6.00
N LYS A 170 -6.60 -4.11 6.37
CA LYS A 170 -6.50 -3.59 7.74
C LYS A 170 -7.06 -4.58 8.77
N GLY A 171 -6.24 -4.96 9.74
CA GLY A 171 -6.61 -5.81 10.86
C GLY A 171 -6.77 -7.30 10.54
N LEU A 172 -6.53 -7.74 9.31
CA LEU A 172 -6.59 -9.16 8.96
C LEU A 172 -5.43 -9.95 9.59
N LYS A 173 -4.20 -9.45 9.48
CA LYS A 173 -3.03 -10.07 10.14
C LYS A 173 -3.18 -10.12 11.66
N ASP A 174 -3.66 -9.04 12.27
CA ASP A 174 -3.89 -8.98 13.72
C ASP A 174 -5.03 -9.90 14.16
N PHE A 175 -5.98 -10.23 13.28
CA PHE A 175 -7.03 -11.21 13.57
C PHE A 175 -6.46 -12.60 13.84
N PHE A 176 -5.38 -13.01 13.18
CA PHE A 176 -4.69 -14.29 13.39
C PHE A 176 -3.54 -14.21 14.38
N THR A 177 -3.27 -13.02 14.94
CA THR A 177 -2.29 -12.86 16.03
C THR A 177 -2.98 -13.06 17.39
N VAL A 178 -2.33 -13.79 18.30
CA VAL A 178 -2.74 -13.94 19.71
C VAL A 178 -1.52 -13.96 20.64
N THR A 179 -1.71 -13.54 21.88
CA THR A 179 -0.75 -13.71 23.00
C THR A 179 -1.28 -14.68 24.04
N ASP A 180 -2.61 -14.71 24.19
CA ASP A 180 -3.34 -15.64 25.04
C ASP A 180 -4.67 -15.99 24.38
N LEU A 181 -5.16 -17.20 24.67
CA LEU A 181 -6.50 -17.67 24.33
C LEU A 181 -7.24 -18.01 25.62
N ARG A 182 -8.52 -17.66 25.69
CA ARG A 182 -9.39 -18.03 26.80
C ARG A 182 -10.65 -18.67 26.27
N MET A 183 -10.84 -19.93 26.61
CA MET A 183 -12.09 -20.64 26.38
C MET A 183 -12.97 -20.45 27.61
N ARG A 184 -14.20 -19.99 27.38
CA ARG A 184 -15.23 -19.88 28.42
C ARG A 184 -16.32 -20.87 28.10
N LEU A 185 -16.38 -21.92 28.93
CA LEU A 185 -17.40 -22.96 28.86
C LEU A 185 -18.59 -22.49 29.70
N LEU A 186 -19.74 -22.26 29.05
CA LEU A 186 -20.88 -21.57 29.67
C LEU A 186 -22.06 -22.51 29.96
N ARG A 187 -22.24 -23.54 29.13
CA ARG A 187 -23.26 -24.59 29.34
C ARG A 187 -22.76 -25.95 28.83
N PRO A 188 -22.79 -27.01 29.66
CA PRO A 188 -22.31 -28.34 29.26
C PRO A 188 -23.24 -29.02 28.25
N ALA A 189 -22.79 -30.17 27.75
CA ALA A 189 -23.62 -31.04 26.93
C ALA A 189 -24.82 -31.55 27.75
N LEU A 190 -26.04 -31.42 27.22
CA LEU A 190 -27.25 -31.85 27.94
C LEU A 190 -27.67 -33.29 27.62
N GLY A 191 -27.26 -33.81 26.45
CA GLY A 191 -27.70 -35.12 25.96
C GLY A 191 -29.21 -35.24 25.71
N GLY A 192 -29.93 -34.11 25.68
CA GLY A 192 -31.38 -34.00 25.52
C GLY A 192 -31.83 -32.53 25.52
N THR A 193 -33.14 -32.29 25.48
CA THR A 193 -33.74 -30.93 25.42
C THR A 193 -33.93 -30.28 26.79
N TYR A 194 -33.70 -31.00 27.88
CA TYR A 194 -33.87 -30.51 29.24
C TYR A 194 -32.81 -31.10 30.19
N VAL A 195 -32.60 -30.41 31.31
CA VAL A 195 -31.72 -30.85 32.40
C VAL A 195 -32.45 -31.87 33.27
N GLN A 196 -31.87 -33.06 33.45
CA GLN A 196 -32.36 -34.08 34.38
C GLN A 196 -31.87 -33.74 35.79
N ARG A 197 -32.77 -33.22 36.63
CA ARG A 197 -32.42 -32.67 37.96
C ARG A 197 -32.06 -33.76 38.97
N GLU A 198 -32.53 -34.98 38.72
CA GLU A 198 -32.28 -36.15 39.56
C GLU A 198 -30.88 -36.73 39.33
N ASN A 199 -30.24 -36.38 38.21
CA ASN A 199 -28.93 -36.88 37.81
C ASN A 199 -28.06 -35.73 37.30
N LEU A 200 -27.66 -34.83 38.21
CA LEU A 200 -26.79 -33.69 37.90
C LEU A 200 -25.31 -34.07 37.77
N TYR A 201 -24.92 -35.25 38.28
CA TYR A 201 -23.53 -35.71 38.26
C TYR A 201 -23.02 -36.05 36.85
N LYS A 202 -23.92 -36.36 35.91
CA LYS A 202 -23.54 -36.59 34.51
C LYS A 202 -23.20 -35.32 33.71
N TYR A 203 -23.47 -34.13 34.25
CA TYR A 203 -23.22 -32.86 33.57
C TYR A 203 -21.90 -32.26 34.04
N PHE A 204 -20.89 -32.32 33.18
CA PHE A 204 -19.56 -31.74 33.39
C PHE A 204 -18.92 -31.45 32.03
N TYR A 205 -17.79 -30.74 32.04
CA TYR A 205 -16.93 -30.59 30.87
C TYR A 205 -15.78 -31.58 30.94
N ALA A 206 -15.46 -32.21 29.82
CA ALA A 206 -14.28 -33.07 29.69
C ALA A 206 -13.56 -32.76 28.38
N VAL A 207 -12.31 -32.33 28.46
CA VAL A 207 -11.46 -31.96 27.31
C VAL A 207 -10.27 -32.90 27.28
N SER A 208 -10.10 -33.63 26.19
CA SER A 208 -8.99 -34.57 26.01
C SER A 208 -7.78 -33.90 25.36
N ASN A 209 -7.99 -32.99 24.41
CA ASN A 209 -6.89 -32.33 23.73
C ASN A 209 -7.25 -30.91 23.28
N ILE A 210 -6.28 -30.00 23.34
CA ILE A 210 -6.34 -28.65 22.79
C ILE A 210 -5.11 -28.43 21.91
N GLU A 211 -5.33 -28.38 20.60
CA GLU A 211 -4.28 -28.13 19.62
C GLU A 211 -4.35 -26.68 19.12
N VAL A 212 -3.25 -25.95 19.28
CA VAL A 212 -3.08 -24.57 18.77
C VAL A 212 -1.82 -24.53 17.92
N THR A 213 -2.00 -24.47 16.60
CA THR A 213 -0.90 -24.50 15.65
C THR A 213 -0.61 -23.11 15.11
N GLY A 214 0.61 -22.63 15.35
CA GLY A 214 1.04 -21.29 14.95
C GLY A 214 2.56 -21.14 14.96
N ARG A 215 3.01 -19.95 14.55
CA ARG A 215 4.42 -19.56 14.51
C ARG A 215 4.68 -18.33 15.38
N CYS A 216 5.91 -18.14 15.83
CA CYS A 216 6.28 -16.91 16.53
C CYS A 216 6.10 -15.68 15.63
N LYS A 217 5.38 -14.66 16.12
CA LYS A 217 5.33 -13.34 15.47
C LYS A 217 6.67 -12.62 15.64
N CYS A 218 7.46 -12.53 14.59
CA CYS A 218 8.74 -11.81 14.60
C CYS A 218 8.76 -10.60 13.66
N ASN A 219 7.57 -10.14 13.22
CA ASN A 219 7.40 -9.06 12.24
C ASN A 219 8.25 -9.24 10.96
N LEU A 220 8.48 -10.50 10.55
CA LEU A 220 9.34 -10.88 9.42
C LEU A 220 10.80 -10.41 9.54
N HIS A 221 11.31 -10.21 10.76
CA HIS A 221 12.72 -9.92 11.01
C HIS A 221 13.45 -11.04 11.76
N ALA A 222 12.90 -12.25 11.80
CA ALA A 222 13.61 -13.42 12.28
C ALA A 222 13.06 -14.66 11.59
N ASN A 223 13.93 -15.62 11.31
CA ASN A 223 13.58 -16.96 10.84
C ASN A 223 13.49 -17.98 11.99
N LEU A 224 14.06 -17.66 13.16
CA LEU A 224 14.15 -18.55 14.32
C LEU A 224 13.60 -17.88 15.59
N CYS A 225 12.98 -18.70 16.43
CA CYS A 225 12.44 -18.31 17.73
C CYS A 225 12.96 -19.30 18.77
N THR A 226 13.69 -18.81 19.77
CA THR A 226 14.35 -19.64 20.78
C THR A 226 13.84 -19.30 22.18
N PHE A 227 13.91 -20.28 23.09
CA PHE A 227 13.51 -20.07 24.49
C PHE A 227 14.68 -19.46 25.27
N LYS A 228 14.53 -18.22 25.74
CA LYS A 228 15.55 -17.47 26.51
C LYS A 228 14.92 -16.86 27.76
N GLU A 229 15.58 -17.01 28.91
CA GLU A 229 15.18 -16.40 30.19
C GLU A 229 13.70 -16.67 30.58
N GLY A 230 13.19 -17.87 30.30
CA GLY A 230 11.81 -18.25 30.66
C GLY A 230 10.73 -17.77 29.68
N SER A 231 11.09 -17.25 28.51
CA SER A 231 10.14 -16.85 27.46
C SER A 231 10.64 -17.20 26.06
N LEU A 232 9.72 -17.41 25.12
CA LEU A 232 10.08 -17.49 23.71
C LEU A 232 10.49 -16.09 23.20
N GLN A 233 11.56 -16.01 22.43
CA GLN A 233 12.08 -14.77 21.87
C GLN A 233 12.57 -14.97 20.44
N CYS A 234 12.24 -14.02 19.56
CA CYS A 234 12.73 -14.01 18.19
C CYS A 234 14.23 -13.68 18.13
N GLU A 235 14.98 -14.36 17.26
CA GLU A 235 16.37 -14.03 16.96
C GLU A 235 16.42 -12.92 15.91
N CYS A 236 16.29 -11.67 16.38
CA CYS A 236 16.06 -10.53 15.51
C CYS A 236 17.25 -10.17 14.61
N GLU A 237 16.98 -10.14 13.31
CA GLU A 237 17.81 -9.64 12.22
C GLU A 237 17.38 -8.22 11.80
N HIS A 238 17.86 -7.76 10.63
CA HIS A 238 17.42 -6.50 10.02
C HIS A 238 17.58 -5.26 10.94
N ASN A 239 18.56 -5.31 11.83
CA ASN A 239 18.85 -4.28 12.83
C ASN A 239 17.69 -3.97 13.78
N THR A 240 16.80 -4.95 14.00
CA THR A 240 15.67 -4.87 14.92
C THR A 240 15.97 -5.54 16.26
N THR A 241 15.14 -5.30 17.26
CA THR A 241 15.25 -5.84 18.62
C THR A 241 13.88 -5.86 19.31
N GLY A 242 13.82 -6.46 20.50
CA GLY A 242 12.57 -6.74 21.23
C GLY A 242 12.05 -8.15 20.98
N GLN A 243 11.08 -8.59 21.78
CA GLN A 243 10.62 -9.98 21.77
C GLN A 243 10.04 -10.42 20.42
N ASP A 244 9.34 -9.51 19.75
CA ASP A 244 8.73 -9.71 18.42
C ASP A 244 9.49 -8.95 17.32
N CYS A 245 10.69 -8.45 17.59
CA CYS A 245 11.45 -7.59 16.67
C CYS A 245 10.70 -6.29 16.29
N GLY A 246 9.90 -5.77 17.22
CA GLY A 246 8.99 -4.63 17.03
C GLY A 246 9.61 -3.23 17.13
N ARG A 247 10.94 -3.13 17.22
CA ARG A 247 11.65 -1.85 17.31
C ARG A 247 13.07 -1.95 16.76
N CYS A 248 13.68 -0.81 16.41
CA CYS A 248 15.07 -0.76 15.98
C CYS A 248 16.07 -0.87 17.15
N LYS A 249 17.27 -1.41 16.88
CA LYS A 249 18.41 -1.38 17.81
C LYS A 249 18.83 0.06 18.11
N LYS A 250 19.50 0.28 19.25
CA LYS A 250 19.86 1.63 19.78
C LYS A 250 20.61 2.53 18.79
N ASN A 251 21.42 1.98 17.89
CA ASN A 251 22.22 2.74 16.91
C ASN A 251 21.48 3.02 15.58
N PHE A 252 20.19 2.70 15.52
CA PHE A 252 19.37 2.82 14.32
C PHE A 252 18.19 3.76 14.59
N ARG A 253 17.67 4.40 13.54
CA ARG A 253 16.59 5.38 13.68
C ARG A 253 15.30 4.70 14.11
N SER A 254 14.80 4.96 15.32
CA SER A 254 13.54 4.35 15.79
C SER A 254 12.35 4.59 14.86
N ARG A 255 12.31 5.74 14.17
CA ARG A 255 11.25 6.08 13.20
C ARG A 255 11.32 5.31 11.88
N SER A 256 12.44 4.63 11.59
CA SER A 256 12.55 3.80 10.39
C SER A 256 12.00 2.38 10.59
N TRP A 257 11.56 2.02 11.80
CA TRP A 257 11.03 0.68 12.04
C TRP A 257 9.77 0.44 11.21
N ARG A 258 9.77 -0.67 10.47
CA ARG A 258 8.63 -1.20 9.74
C ARG A 258 8.78 -2.71 9.74
N ALA A 259 7.68 -3.45 9.89
CA ALA A 259 7.71 -4.89 9.72
C ALA A 259 8.23 -5.24 8.32
N GLY A 260 8.91 -6.38 8.19
CA GLY A 260 9.20 -6.95 6.88
C GLY A 260 7.90 -7.20 6.11
N SER A 261 8.00 -7.23 4.79
CA SER A 261 6.87 -7.45 3.88
C SER A 261 7.19 -8.57 2.90
N TYR A 262 6.18 -9.36 2.56
CA TYR A 262 6.18 -10.35 1.49
C TYR A 262 6.18 -9.69 0.11
N LEU A 263 6.00 -8.38 0.02
CA LEU A 263 5.96 -7.61 -1.22
C LEU A 263 7.27 -6.82 -1.45
N PRO A 264 7.75 -6.72 -2.71
CA PRO A 264 7.19 -7.36 -3.91
C PRO A 264 7.53 -8.86 -3.96
N LEU A 265 6.61 -9.66 -4.51
CA LEU A 265 6.85 -11.09 -4.73
C LEU A 265 7.94 -11.30 -5.81
N PRO A 266 8.76 -12.35 -5.72
CA PRO A 266 8.72 -13.43 -4.73
C PRO A 266 9.59 -13.18 -3.48
N ASN A 267 10.45 -12.15 -3.49
CA ASN A 267 11.50 -11.99 -2.47
C ASN A 267 11.06 -11.17 -1.24
N GLY A 268 10.03 -10.35 -1.38
CA GLY A 268 9.61 -9.42 -0.35
C GLY A 268 10.58 -8.26 -0.11
N SER A 269 10.33 -7.49 0.94
CA SER A 269 11.19 -6.42 1.42
C SER A 269 11.49 -6.58 2.92
N PRO A 270 12.77 -6.60 3.33
CA PRO A 270 13.15 -6.85 4.72
C PRO A 270 12.86 -5.66 5.64
N ASN A 271 12.66 -4.46 5.08
CA ASN A 271 12.41 -3.22 5.80
C ASN A 271 13.35 -3.01 7.00
N ALA A 272 14.64 -3.28 6.78
CA ALA A 272 15.65 -3.20 7.82
C ALA A 272 15.80 -1.77 8.36
N CYS A 273 16.04 -1.66 9.66
CA CYS A 273 16.23 -0.36 10.29
C CYS A 273 17.46 0.35 9.70
N ALA A 274 17.29 1.64 9.37
CA ALA A 274 18.35 2.48 8.82
C ALA A 274 19.28 2.99 9.92
N ALA A 275 20.59 2.96 9.67
CA ALA A 275 21.59 3.40 10.64
C ALA A 275 21.43 4.90 10.94
N ALA A 276 21.76 5.31 12.16
CA ALA A 276 21.84 6.72 12.51
C ALA A 276 22.96 7.38 11.70
N GLY A 277 22.59 8.11 10.63
CA GLY A 277 23.54 8.79 9.74
C GLY A 277 23.69 8.15 8.35
N SER A 278 23.11 6.97 8.11
CA SER A 278 23.01 6.44 6.74
C SER A 278 21.97 7.22 5.94
N ALA A 279 22.35 7.65 4.74
CA ALA A 279 21.52 8.38 3.77
C ALA A 279 20.42 7.53 3.11
N PHE A 280 19.87 6.51 3.80
CA PHE A 280 18.65 5.86 3.34
C PHE A 280 17.46 6.71 3.79
N GLY A 281 16.93 7.48 2.83
CA GLY A 281 15.89 8.48 3.06
C GLY A 281 16.40 9.89 3.33
N ASN A 282 17.57 10.27 2.80
CA ASN A 282 17.82 11.70 2.65
C ASN A 282 16.83 12.22 1.61
N CYS A 283 16.06 13.24 1.97
CA CYS A 283 15.33 14.07 1.02
C CYS A 283 16.34 14.76 0.09
N GLU A 284 16.85 14.06 -0.91
CA GLU A 284 17.75 14.62 -1.89
C GLU A 284 16.94 15.41 -2.92
N CYS A 285 16.71 16.68 -2.60
CA CYS A 285 15.93 17.62 -3.40
C CYS A 285 16.80 18.67 -4.11
N TYR A 286 18.07 18.36 -4.38
CA TYR A 286 19.08 19.27 -4.96
C TYR A 286 19.08 20.68 -4.32
N GLY A 287 18.98 20.77 -2.99
CA GLY A 287 18.95 22.06 -2.29
C GLY A 287 17.67 22.90 -2.49
N HIS A 288 16.68 22.42 -3.26
CA HIS A 288 15.48 23.18 -3.61
C HIS A 288 14.26 22.84 -2.75
N SER A 289 14.35 21.84 -1.87
CA SER A 289 13.37 21.59 -0.82
C SER A 289 14.01 20.89 0.37
N ASN A 290 13.47 21.12 1.56
CA ASN A 290 13.85 20.43 2.80
C ASN A 290 12.74 19.49 3.30
N ARG A 291 11.70 19.24 2.50
CA ARG A 291 10.52 18.45 2.87
C ARG A 291 10.22 17.43 1.78
N CYS A 292 9.88 16.21 2.16
CA CYS A 292 9.35 15.19 1.25
C CYS A 292 8.05 14.59 1.75
N SER A 293 7.22 14.16 0.80
CA SER A 293 6.11 13.27 1.01
C SER A 293 6.55 11.85 0.70
N TYR A 294 6.11 10.91 1.51
CA TYR A 294 6.35 9.50 1.31
C TYR A 294 5.07 8.85 0.78
N ILE A 295 5.17 8.17 -0.36
CA ILE A 295 4.04 7.47 -0.98
C ILE A 295 4.19 5.98 -0.69
N ASP A 296 3.47 5.52 0.34
CA ASP A 296 3.61 4.19 0.94
C ASP A 296 3.49 3.02 -0.06
N PHE A 297 2.63 3.15 -1.08
CA PHE A 297 2.32 2.08 -2.02
C PHE A 297 3.29 1.95 -3.21
N LEU A 298 4.10 2.97 -3.51
CA LEU A 298 5.10 2.93 -4.59
C LEU A 298 6.53 2.85 -4.07
N ASN A 299 6.73 2.97 -2.75
CA ASN A 299 8.05 3.15 -2.15
C ASN A 299 8.83 4.33 -2.75
N VAL A 300 8.09 5.40 -3.10
CA VAL A 300 8.64 6.62 -3.73
C VAL A 300 8.68 7.74 -2.70
N VAL A 301 9.85 8.39 -2.59
CA VAL A 301 10.05 9.63 -1.83
C VAL A 301 10.00 10.78 -2.83
N THR A 302 9.07 11.71 -2.64
CA THR A 302 8.89 12.87 -3.51
C THR A 302 9.08 14.15 -2.70
N CYS A 303 9.99 15.01 -3.13
CA CYS A 303 10.16 16.36 -2.59
C CYS A 303 8.85 17.16 -2.73
N VAL A 304 8.44 17.85 -1.65
CA VAL A 304 7.26 18.71 -1.66
C VAL A 304 7.66 20.17 -1.64
N SER A 305 6.87 21.02 -2.30
CA SER A 305 7.10 22.46 -2.34
C SER A 305 8.50 22.85 -2.85
N CYS A 306 8.92 22.27 -3.98
CA CYS A 306 10.17 22.64 -4.66
C CYS A 306 10.22 24.16 -4.92
N LYS A 307 11.30 24.80 -4.44
CA LYS A 307 11.64 26.22 -4.60
C LYS A 307 12.43 26.44 -5.90
N HIS A 308 12.88 27.66 -6.15
CA HIS A 308 13.78 27.99 -7.28
C HIS A 308 13.21 27.61 -8.65
N ASN A 309 11.88 27.72 -8.79
CA ASN A 309 11.13 27.36 -10.01
C ASN A 309 11.39 25.92 -10.51
N THR A 310 11.76 25.02 -9.61
CA THR A 310 11.93 23.60 -9.92
C THR A 310 10.67 22.77 -9.63
N ARG A 311 10.66 21.56 -10.18
CA ARG A 311 9.63 20.52 -10.07
C ARG A 311 10.23 19.13 -10.32
N GLY A 312 9.42 18.10 -10.15
CA GLY A 312 9.85 16.70 -10.27
C GLY A 312 10.03 16.05 -8.90
N GLN A 313 10.27 14.75 -8.90
CA GLN A 313 10.33 13.97 -7.66
C GLN A 313 11.47 14.43 -6.73
N HIS A 314 12.58 14.87 -7.29
CA HIS A 314 13.77 15.35 -6.57
C HIS A 314 14.00 16.86 -6.82
N CYS A 315 13.01 17.59 -7.34
CA CYS A 315 13.16 18.97 -7.78
C CYS A 315 14.20 19.15 -8.93
N GLN A 316 14.34 18.14 -9.80
CA GLN A 316 15.39 18.09 -10.83
C GLN A 316 15.03 18.73 -12.18
N HIS A 317 13.80 19.22 -12.35
CA HIS A 317 13.31 19.80 -13.60
C HIS A 317 12.80 21.22 -13.38
N CYS A 318 12.83 22.08 -14.39
CA CYS A 318 12.21 23.39 -14.31
C CYS A 318 10.69 23.32 -14.49
N ARG A 319 9.97 24.22 -13.80
CA ARG A 319 8.53 24.40 -13.96
C ARG A 319 8.20 24.83 -15.38
N LEU A 320 6.95 24.61 -15.79
CA LEU A 320 6.46 25.11 -17.07
C LEU A 320 6.57 26.64 -17.10
N GLY A 321 7.05 27.20 -18.22
CA GLY A 321 7.42 28.62 -18.32
C GLY A 321 8.87 28.93 -17.90
N PHE A 322 9.65 27.91 -17.52
CA PHE A 322 11.08 28.03 -17.22
C PHE A 322 11.88 26.95 -17.97
N TYR A 323 13.13 27.24 -18.32
CA TYR A 323 14.07 26.32 -18.94
C TYR A 323 15.36 26.21 -18.12
N ARG A 324 16.09 25.11 -18.29
CA ARG A 324 17.31 24.82 -17.51
C ARG A 324 18.50 25.61 -18.06
N ASN A 325 19.24 26.27 -17.18
CA ASN A 325 20.54 26.83 -17.51
C ASN A 325 21.60 25.71 -17.56
N SER A 326 22.06 25.36 -18.75
CA SER A 326 23.07 24.30 -18.94
C SER A 326 24.45 24.64 -18.35
N SER A 327 24.70 25.91 -18.01
CA SER A 327 25.97 26.36 -17.44
C SER A 327 25.99 26.37 -15.90
N ALA A 328 24.85 26.09 -15.25
CA ALA A 328 24.72 26.05 -13.80
C ALA A 328 24.53 24.61 -13.31
N GLU A 329 25.07 24.33 -12.12
CA GLU A 329 24.84 23.07 -11.42
C GLU A 329 23.38 22.96 -10.95
N LEU A 330 22.93 21.72 -10.72
CA LEU A 330 21.51 21.44 -10.45
C LEU A 330 21.05 21.97 -9.08
N ASP A 331 21.95 22.25 -8.16
CA ASP A 331 21.65 22.77 -6.82
C ASP A 331 21.65 24.31 -6.75
N ASP A 332 21.98 25.00 -7.85
CA ASP A 332 21.97 26.47 -7.95
C ASP A 332 20.54 27.04 -7.84
N GLU A 333 20.36 28.11 -7.04
CA GLU A 333 19.05 28.77 -6.87
C GLU A 333 18.50 29.40 -8.16
N ASN A 334 19.35 29.67 -9.15
CA ASN A 334 19.02 30.26 -10.44
C ASN A 334 19.13 29.27 -11.61
N VAL A 335 19.11 27.97 -11.33
CA VAL A 335 19.20 26.91 -12.36
C VAL A 335 18.05 26.98 -13.39
N CYS A 336 16.90 27.53 -13.00
CA CYS A 336 15.73 27.68 -13.87
C CYS A 336 15.51 29.14 -14.29
N ILE A 337 15.65 29.40 -15.58
CA ILE A 337 15.51 30.73 -16.19
C ILE A 337 14.10 30.85 -16.79
N GLU A 338 13.46 31.99 -16.57
CA GLU A 338 12.12 32.26 -17.10
C GLU A 338 12.12 32.38 -18.63
N CYS A 339 11.11 31.78 -19.27
CA CYS A 339 10.98 31.77 -20.72
C CYS A 339 10.71 33.17 -21.29
N ASN A 340 9.97 34.05 -20.60
CA ASN A 340 9.63 35.40 -21.08
C ASN A 340 9.05 35.44 -22.52
N CYS A 341 8.22 34.46 -22.88
CA CYS A 341 7.54 34.43 -24.17
C CYS A 341 6.53 35.57 -24.28
N ASN A 342 6.51 36.26 -25.42
CA ASN A 342 5.56 37.33 -25.66
C ASN A 342 4.13 36.78 -25.70
N GLN A 343 3.28 37.19 -24.75
CA GLN A 343 1.91 36.65 -24.61
C GLN A 343 1.05 36.84 -25.88
N ILE A 344 1.36 37.86 -26.67
CA ILE A 344 0.65 38.19 -27.88
C ILE A 344 1.22 37.41 -29.07
N GLY A 345 2.55 37.39 -29.24
CA GLY A 345 3.23 36.76 -30.37
C GLY A 345 3.48 35.25 -30.24
N SER A 346 3.44 34.70 -29.02
CA SER A 346 3.59 33.26 -28.76
C SER A 346 2.25 32.56 -28.63
N LEU A 347 2.21 31.26 -28.94
CA LEU A 347 1.03 30.41 -28.73
C LEU A 347 0.76 30.18 -27.23
N HIS A 348 1.83 30.08 -26.44
CA HIS A 348 1.79 29.91 -24.99
C HIS A 348 3.05 30.51 -24.34
N ASP A 349 3.04 30.61 -23.02
CA ASP A 349 4.14 31.10 -22.18
C ASP A 349 5.33 30.13 -22.02
N ARG A 350 5.24 28.94 -22.63
CA ARG A 350 6.25 27.87 -22.54
C ARG A 350 7.30 28.00 -23.64
N CYS A 351 8.53 27.63 -23.30
CA CYS A 351 9.66 27.53 -24.22
C CYS A 351 10.27 26.13 -24.18
N ASN A 352 11.11 25.82 -25.17
CA ASN A 352 11.87 24.58 -25.22
C ASN A 352 13.06 24.60 -24.23
N GLU A 353 13.86 23.53 -24.21
CA GLU A 353 15.02 23.40 -23.32
C GLU A 353 16.10 24.48 -23.54
N THR A 354 16.12 25.12 -24.72
CA THR A 354 17.06 26.21 -25.06
C THR A 354 16.47 27.61 -24.84
N GLY A 355 15.24 27.72 -24.36
CA GLY A 355 14.60 29.01 -24.08
C GLY A 355 13.84 29.64 -25.25
N TYR A 356 13.66 28.93 -26.38
CA TYR A 356 12.91 29.40 -27.55
C TYR A 356 11.41 29.13 -27.40
N CYS A 357 10.62 30.16 -27.67
CA CYS A 357 9.16 30.14 -27.59
C CYS A 357 8.53 29.67 -28.91
N GLU A 358 7.33 29.10 -28.81
CA GLU A 358 6.55 28.73 -30.00
C GLU A 358 5.74 29.93 -30.49
N CYS A 359 6.10 30.45 -31.66
CA CYS A 359 5.52 31.67 -32.21
C CYS A 359 4.24 31.39 -33.00
N LYS A 360 3.28 32.32 -32.91
CA LYS A 360 2.10 32.35 -33.76
C LYS A 360 2.50 32.69 -35.20
N GLU A 361 1.60 32.40 -36.13
CA GLU A 361 1.77 32.76 -37.53
C GLU A 361 2.10 34.26 -37.67
N GLY A 362 3.14 34.57 -38.45
CA GLY A 362 3.62 35.93 -38.65
C GLY A 362 4.60 36.44 -37.59
N ALA A 363 4.72 35.82 -36.42
CA ALA A 363 5.68 36.19 -35.37
C ALA A 363 6.98 35.37 -35.46
N THR A 364 8.09 35.95 -35.01
CA THR A 364 9.44 35.35 -35.05
C THR A 364 10.33 35.86 -33.91
N GLY A 365 11.55 35.36 -33.83
CA GLY A 365 12.49 35.64 -32.74
C GLY A 365 12.38 34.63 -31.58
N PRO A 366 13.38 34.59 -30.69
CA PRO A 366 13.43 33.61 -29.59
C PRO A 366 12.28 33.77 -28.60
N LYS A 367 11.71 34.98 -28.47
CA LYS A 367 10.61 35.30 -27.56
C LYS A 367 9.31 35.68 -28.29
N CYS A 368 9.27 35.53 -29.62
CA CYS A 368 8.13 35.90 -30.47
C CYS A 368 7.71 37.37 -30.35
N ASP A 369 8.69 38.23 -30.16
CA ASP A 369 8.57 39.68 -30.01
C ASP A 369 8.78 40.43 -31.33
N ASP A 370 9.23 39.73 -32.37
CA ASP A 370 9.40 40.27 -33.71
C ASP A 370 8.36 39.70 -34.70
N CYS A 371 8.15 40.41 -35.81
CA CYS A 371 7.33 39.91 -36.91
C CYS A 371 8.19 39.46 -38.09
N LEU A 372 7.73 38.43 -38.80
CA LEU A 372 8.30 38.01 -40.07
C LEU A 372 8.24 39.16 -41.10
N PRO A 373 9.10 39.14 -42.13
CA PRO A 373 8.98 40.08 -43.23
C PRO A 373 7.55 40.11 -43.81
N ASN A 374 7.05 41.32 -44.11
CA ASN A 374 5.66 41.61 -44.56
C ASN A 374 4.57 41.51 -43.49
N TYR A 375 4.92 41.37 -42.21
CA TYR A 375 4.02 41.52 -41.07
C TYR A 375 4.39 42.78 -40.28
N TYR A 376 3.41 43.40 -39.61
CA TYR A 376 3.65 44.53 -38.72
C TYR A 376 3.04 44.29 -37.34
N TRP A 377 3.66 44.86 -36.31
CA TRP A 377 3.22 44.69 -34.92
C TRP A 377 2.06 45.64 -34.58
N ARG A 378 0.88 45.08 -34.29
CA ARG A 378 -0.30 45.78 -33.77
C ARG A 378 -1.06 44.86 -32.83
N GLN A 379 -0.68 44.83 -31.54
CA GLN A 379 -1.23 43.84 -30.60
C GLN A 379 -1.16 42.40 -31.18
N GLY A 380 -0.05 42.10 -31.85
CA GLY A 380 0.22 40.84 -32.56
C GLY A 380 0.80 41.11 -33.94
N CYS A 381 1.30 40.07 -34.59
CA CYS A 381 1.81 40.17 -35.95
C CYS A 381 0.66 39.99 -36.93
N PHE A 382 0.34 41.05 -37.66
CA PHE A 382 -0.69 41.02 -38.70
C PHE A 382 -0.03 41.17 -40.08
N PRO A 383 -0.54 40.46 -41.11
CA PRO A 383 -0.08 40.67 -42.48
C PRO A 383 -0.27 42.14 -42.86
N ASN A 384 0.71 42.70 -43.57
CA ASN A 384 0.66 44.07 -44.07
C ASN A 384 -0.22 44.18 -45.33
N VAL A 385 -1.50 43.80 -45.20
CA VAL A 385 -2.52 43.83 -46.27
C VAL A 385 -3.22 45.18 -46.33
N CYS A 386 -3.51 45.63 -47.55
CA CYS A 386 -3.84 47.03 -47.80
C CYS A 386 -5.20 47.29 -48.47
N ASP A 387 -6.07 46.28 -48.51
CA ASP A 387 -7.47 46.37 -48.93
C ASP A 387 -8.25 45.12 -48.44
N ASP A 388 -9.58 45.13 -48.56
CA ASP A 388 -10.50 44.03 -48.20
C ASP A 388 -10.27 42.74 -49.04
N GLU A 389 -9.48 42.83 -50.12
CA GLU A 389 -9.12 41.71 -51.01
C GLU A 389 -7.77 41.02 -50.69
N LEU A 390 -7.17 41.26 -49.51
CA LEU A 390 -5.90 40.61 -49.05
C LEU A 390 -4.66 40.90 -49.92
N LEU A 391 -4.63 42.00 -50.67
CA LEU A 391 -3.49 42.36 -51.52
C LEU A 391 -2.34 43.02 -50.70
N LEU A 392 -1.13 42.49 -50.85
CA LEU A 392 0.09 42.96 -50.21
C LEU A 392 0.75 44.10 -51.01
N CYS A 393 1.29 45.10 -50.32
CA CYS A 393 2.12 46.13 -50.96
C CYS A 393 3.41 45.50 -51.53
N GLN A 394 3.74 45.81 -52.79
CA GLN A 394 4.91 45.30 -53.51
C GLN A 394 6.11 46.24 -53.37
N ASN A 395 7.31 45.78 -53.74
CA ASN A 395 8.54 46.58 -53.83
C ASN A 395 8.92 47.34 -52.54
N GLY A 396 8.66 46.75 -51.37
CA GLY A 396 8.97 47.37 -50.07
C GLY A 396 7.99 48.46 -49.62
N GLY A 397 6.81 48.55 -50.24
CA GLY A 397 5.72 49.41 -49.77
C GLY A 397 5.20 49.00 -48.39
N THR A 398 4.83 49.97 -47.56
CA THR A 398 4.24 49.72 -46.23
C THR A 398 2.79 50.15 -46.22
N CYS A 399 1.86 49.30 -45.76
CA CYS A 399 0.47 49.69 -45.67
C CYS A 399 0.25 50.68 -44.52
N TYR A 400 -0.43 51.79 -44.82
CA TYR A 400 -0.82 52.78 -43.82
C TYR A 400 -2.32 52.70 -43.57
N GLN A 401 -2.68 52.51 -42.30
CA GLN A 401 -4.07 52.44 -41.81
C GLN A 401 -4.96 51.40 -42.54
N ASN A 402 -4.40 50.35 -43.14
CA ASN A 402 -5.12 49.34 -43.93
C ASN A 402 -5.95 49.93 -45.10
N GLN A 403 -5.56 51.09 -45.62
CA GLN A 403 -6.30 51.78 -46.69
C GLN A 403 -5.44 52.13 -47.90
N ARG A 404 -4.12 52.29 -47.74
CA ARG A 404 -3.21 52.70 -48.82
C ARG A 404 -1.78 52.25 -48.59
N CYS A 405 -1.13 51.78 -49.65
CA CYS A 405 0.30 51.51 -49.61
C CYS A 405 1.09 52.83 -49.70
N ILE A 406 2.04 53.02 -48.78
CA ILE A 406 3.06 54.06 -48.88
C ILE A 406 4.24 53.46 -49.63
N CYS A 407 4.49 53.97 -50.83
CA CYS A 407 5.53 53.46 -51.71
C CYS A 407 6.89 54.10 -51.44
N PRO A 408 7.98 53.30 -51.39
CA PRO A 408 9.34 53.83 -51.34
C PRO A 408 9.69 54.60 -52.62
N VAL A 409 10.73 55.43 -52.53
CA VAL A 409 11.24 56.23 -53.64
C VAL A 409 11.54 55.35 -54.86
N GLY A 410 10.97 55.72 -56.02
CA GLY A 410 11.10 54.95 -57.26
C GLY A 410 9.90 54.09 -57.62
N PHE A 411 8.90 53.93 -56.75
CA PHE A 411 7.69 53.14 -57.03
C PHE A 411 6.38 53.96 -56.84
N LYS A 412 5.34 53.63 -57.61
CA LYS A 412 3.98 54.21 -57.61
C LYS A 412 2.92 53.12 -57.86
N GLY A 413 1.65 53.49 -57.78
CA GLY A 413 0.51 52.58 -57.90
C GLY A 413 -0.10 52.19 -56.56
N VAL A 414 -1.33 51.68 -56.59
CA VAL A 414 -2.14 51.38 -55.39
C VAL A 414 -1.46 50.38 -54.45
N LEU A 415 -0.69 49.45 -55.00
CA LEU A 415 0.11 48.46 -54.28
C LEU A 415 1.62 48.66 -54.47
N CYS A 416 2.07 49.84 -54.93
CA CYS A 416 3.47 50.10 -55.27
C CYS A 416 4.04 49.17 -56.36
N GLN A 417 3.16 48.66 -57.22
CA GLN A 417 3.48 47.68 -58.25
C GLN A 417 4.15 48.30 -59.50
N GLN A 418 4.06 49.61 -59.68
CA GLN A 418 4.64 50.32 -60.82
C GLN A 418 5.93 51.01 -60.40
N SER A 419 6.96 50.98 -61.25
CA SER A 419 8.08 51.90 -61.10
C SER A 419 7.64 53.31 -61.51
N ARG A 420 8.21 54.34 -60.86
CA ARG A 420 7.96 55.75 -61.19
C ARG A 420 8.65 56.21 -62.47
N CYS A 421 9.47 55.37 -63.10
CA CYS A 421 10.15 55.73 -64.34
C CYS A 421 9.11 55.87 -65.47
N GLU A 422 8.68 57.11 -65.74
CA GLU A 422 7.92 57.47 -66.94
C GLU A 422 8.84 57.44 -68.16
N ALA A 423 8.30 56.93 -69.27
CA ALA A 423 9.03 56.50 -70.45
C ALA A 423 9.73 57.60 -71.28
N ASP A 424 10.03 58.78 -70.73
CA ASP A 424 10.63 59.87 -71.52
C ASP A 424 11.71 60.73 -70.86
N LYS A 425 12.29 60.33 -69.72
CA LYS A 425 13.59 60.88 -69.30
C LYS A 425 14.54 59.80 -68.79
N LYS A 426 15.66 59.66 -69.53
CA LYS A 426 16.86 58.95 -69.14
C LYS A 426 17.46 59.60 -67.89
N ASP A 427 17.01 59.18 -66.72
CA ASP A 427 17.80 59.10 -65.49
C ASP A 427 16.98 58.38 -64.42
N CYS A 428 17.14 57.05 -64.37
CA CYS A 428 16.84 56.29 -63.15
C CYS A 428 18.20 55.81 -62.63
N ASP A 429 18.92 56.73 -61.97
CA ASP A 429 20.21 56.49 -61.34
C ASP A 429 20.11 55.34 -60.35
N GLY A 430 21.04 54.40 -60.50
CA GLY A 430 21.15 53.20 -59.67
C GLY A 430 21.84 53.46 -58.33
N ALA A 431 21.34 52.76 -57.31
CA ALA A 431 22.12 52.13 -56.23
C ALA A 431 21.14 51.24 -55.44
N CYS A 432 21.37 49.96 -55.14
CA CYS A 432 22.65 49.24 -55.08
C CYS A 432 22.38 47.74 -55.37
N SER A 433 22.84 47.25 -56.52
CA SER A 433 23.26 45.85 -56.66
C SER A 433 24.75 45.86 -56.35
N VAL A 434 25.12 45.40 -55.15
CA VAL A 434 26.51 45.04 -54.88
C VAL A 434 26.71 43.62 -55.41
N ARG A 435 27.27 43.53 -56.61
CA ARG A 435 28.06 42.37 -57.04
C ARG A 435 29.44 42.84 -57.47
N ALA A 436 30.44 42.45 -56.69
CA ALA A 436 31.81 42.16 -57.11
C ALA A 436 32.39 41.26 -55.99
N SER A 437 33.08 40.16 -56.22
CA SER A 437 33.78 39.66 -57.41
C SER A 437 34.14 38.19 -57.18
N LEU A 438 34.00 37.36 -58.22
CA LEU A 438 34.63 36.04 -58.30
C LEU A 438 36.11 36.20 -58.66
N GLY A 439 36.98 35.65 -57.82
CA GLY A 439 38.41 35.48 -58.06
C GLY A 439 38.89 34.18 -57.40
N THR A 440 38.87 33.11 -58.19
CA THR A 440 39.63 31.84 -58.15
C THR A 440 40.67 31.62 -57.03
N VAL A 441 40.69 30.41 -56.42
CA VAL A 441 41.78 29.39 -56.49
C VAL A 441 41.46 28.16 -55.60
N LEU A 442 41.20 27.03 -56.28
CA LEU A 442 41.65 25.62 -56.07
C LEU A 442 41.86 24.97 -54.67
N LEU A 443 41.44 23.68 -54.64
CA LEU A 443 41.92 22.52 -53.84
C LEU A 443 41.55 22.55 -52.33
N SER A 444 41.10 21.47 -51.68
CA SER A 444 41.14 20.04 -51.94
C SER A 444 40.11 19.31 -51.06
N ALA A 445 39.58 18.21 -51.57
CA ALA A 445 38.92 17.19 -50.78
C ALA A 445 39.94 16.41 -49.93
N LEU A 446 39.57 16.07 -48.70
CA LEU A 446 40.06 14.87 -48.01
C LEU A 446 39.11 14.59 -46.84
N GLY A 447 38.40 13.45 -46.93
CA GLY A 447 37.84 12.82 -45.76
C GLY A 447 38.95 12.15 -44.94
N LEU A 448 38.70 11.99 -43.65
CA LEU A 448 39.15 10.90 -42.78
C LEU A 448 38.44 11.15 -41.41
N GLN A 449 37.49 10.30 -41.03
CA GLN A 449 37.67 9.32 -39.94
C GLN A 449 38.10 9.94 -38.60
N LEU A 450 37.11 10.17 -37.71
CA LEU A 450 36.94 9.49 -36.42
C LEU A 450 35.61 9.90 -35.78
#